data_AF-A0A9P5IS77-F1
#
_entry.id   AF-A0A9P5IS77-F1
#
_cell.length_a   1.000
_cell.length_b   1.000
_cell.length_c   1.000
_cell.angle_alpha   90.00
_cell.angle_beta   90.00
_cell.angle_gamma   90.00
#
_symmetry.space_group_name_H-M   'P 1'
#
loop_
_entity.id
_entity.type
_entity.pdbx_description
1 polymer ?
#
loop_
_entity_poly.entity_id
_entity_poly.type
_entity_poly.pdbx_seq_one_letter_code
_entity_poly.pdbx_strand_id
1 'polypeptide(L)' 'MPEGRQSPPPETQSGAQKGAPSDAKGVNQGGNNQQDSKSDLENLSSNPKGPLEDHSNETRSKTEN' A
#
# COMPACT_ATOMS: atom_id res chain seq x y z
N MET A 1 -24.36 14.45 -60.94
CA MET A 1 -23.91 13.73 -59.74
C MET A 1 -24.65 14.34 -58.56
N PRO A 2 -25.53 13.63 -57.82
CA PRO A 2 -26.10 14.19 -56.61
C PRO A 2 -25.09 14.02 -55.47
N GLU A 3 -24.77 15.12 -54.80
CA GLU A 3 -23.87 15.12 -53.65
C GLU A 3 -24.42 14.21 -52.53
N GLY A 4 -23.50 13.44 -51.93
CA GLY A 4 -23.82 12.43 -50.93
C GLY A 4 -24.47 13.04 -49.68
N ARG A 5 -25.38 12.26 -49.07
CA ARG A 5 -26.06 12.63 -47.83
C ARG A 5 -25.01 12.90 -46.74
N GLN A 6 -25.05 14.08 -46.13
CA GLN A 6 -24.20 14.39 -44.98
C GLN A 6 -24.52 13.44 -43.81
N SER A 7 -23.48 12.98 -43.12
CA SER A 7 -23.62 12.15 -41.92
C SER A 7 -24.22 12.93 -40.75
N PRO A 8 -24.96 12.27 -39.85
CA PRO A 8 -25.50 12.90 -38.65
C PRO A 8 -24.36 13.40 -37.72
N PRO A 9 -24.65 14.38 -36.84
CA PRO A 9 -23.66 14.89 -35.91
C PRO A 9 -23.22 13.81 -34.90
N PRO A 10 -21.98 13.87 -34.40
CA PRO A 10 -21.46 12.93 -33.41
C PRO A 10 -22.16 13.10 -32.06
N GLU A 11 -22.34 11.98 -31.34
CA GLU A 11 -22.88 11.97 -29.97
C GLU A 11 -21.88 12.57 -28.97
N THR A 12 -22.39 13.25 -27.94
CA THR A 12 -21.54 13.83 -26.90
C THR A 12 -21.61 13.01 -25.62
N GLN A 13 -20.47 12.77 -25.00
CA GLN A 13 -20.37 12.04 -23.73
C GLN A 13 -20.71 12.99 -22.56
N SER A 14 -21.79 12.70 -21.83
CA SER A 14 -22.10 13.36 -20.55
C SER A 14 -21.01 12.98 -19.55
N GLY A 15 -20.19 13.92 -19.11
CA GLY A 15 -19.01 13.69 -18.26
C GLY A 15 -19.31 13.19 -16.83
N ALA A 16 -20.25 12.26 -16.64
CA ALA A 16 -20.68 11.70 -15.36
C ALA A 16 -19.54 11.04 -14.57
N GLN A 17 -18.42 10.70 -15.22
CA GLN A 17 -17.22 10.15 -14.60
C GLN A 17 -16.12 11.19 -14.31
N LYS A 18 -16.31 12.48 -14.68
CA LYS A 18 -15.29 13.53 -14.49
C LYS A 18 -15.17 14.04 -13.05
N GLY A 19 -15.97 13.52 -12.12
CA GLY A 19 -15.82 13.81 -10.70
C GLY A 19 -14.65 13.01 -10.13
N ALA A 20 -13.64 13.68 -9.60
CA ALA A 20 -12.67 13.02 -8.74
C ALA A 20 -13.42 12.37 -7.55
N PRO A 21 -13.04 11.16 -7.09
CA PRO A 21 -13.60 10.60 -5.87
C PRO A 21 -13.32 11.59 -4.73
N SER A 22 -14.38 12.28 -4.28
CA SER A 22 -14.26 13.46 -3.41
C SER A 22 -13.85 13.10 -1.98
N ASP A 23 -13.76 11.80 -1.66
CA ASP A 23 -13.43 11.27 -0.35
C ASP A 23 -12.38 10.14 -0.43
N ALA A 24 -11.33 10.32 -1.23
CA ALA A 24 -10.18 9.43 -1.20
C ALA A 24 -9.42 9.62 0.13
N LYS A 25 -9.89 8.96 1.19
CA LYS A 25 -9.17 8.88 2.47
C LYS A 25 -7.89 8.08 2.24
N GLY A 26 -6.75 8.76 2.24
CA GLY A 26 -5.45 8.10 2.21
C GLY A 26 -5.27 7.15 3.39
N VAL A 27 -4.17 6.36 3.37
CA VAL A 27 -3.84 5.26 4.30
C VAL A 27 -3.94 5.61 5.81
N ASN A 28 -4.09 6.89 6.16
CA ASN A 28 -3.96 7.43 7.52
C ASN A 28 -5.26 8.01 8.12
N GLN A 29 -6.47 7.72 7.60
CA GLN A 29 -7.70 8.37 8.13
C GLN A 29 -8.88 7.43 8.42
N GLY A 30 -8.65 6.14 8.69
CA GLY A 30 -9.73 5.16 8.74
C GLY A 30 -9.80 4.16 9.90
N GLY A 31 -8.86 4.12 10.85
CA GLY A 31 -8.94 3.11 11.90
C GLY A 31 -7.80 3.15 12.93
N ASN A 32 -7.85 2.21 13.87
CA ASN A 32 -6.86 1.98 14.94
C ASN A 32 -5.52 1.45 14.41
N ASN A 33 -5.11 1.84 13.19
CA ASN A 33 -3.95 1.32 12.47
C ASN A 33 -2.68 1.30 13.33
N GLN A 34 -2.47 2.29 14.20
CA GLN A 34 -1.31 2.31 15.09
C GLN A 34 -1.35 1.18 16.14
N GLN A 35 -2.54 0.88 16.66
CA GLN A 35 -2.75 -0.15 17.67
C GLN A 35 -2.72 -1.55 17.03
N ASP A 36 -3.36 -1.68 15.86
CA ASP A 36 -3.38 -2.93 15.08
C ASP A 36 -1.97 -3.28 14.57
N SER A 37 -1.22 -2.28 14.06
CA SER A 37 0.18 -2.47 13.65
C SER A 37 1.08 -2.84 14.83
N LYS A 38 0.78 -2.36 16.03
CA LYS A 38 1.57 -2.67 17.23
C LYS A 38 1.34 -4.12 17.67
N SER A 39 0.09 -4.60 17.66
CA SER A 39 -0.20 -6.01 17.94
C SER A 39 0.43 -6.95 16.91
N ASP A 40 0.44 -6.57 15.63
CA ASP A 40 1.07 -7.37 14.58
C ASP A 40 2.59 -7.47 14.77
N LEU A 41 3.24 -6.38 15.16
CA LEU A 41 4.68 -6.38 15.47
C LEU A 41 5.02 -7.19 16.72
N GLU A 42 4.20 -7.11 17.77
CA GLU A 42 4.40 -7.90 18.99
C GLU A 42 4.30 -9.40 18.70
N ASN A 43 3.37 -9.81 17.84
CA ASN A 43 3.25 -11.20 17.38
C ASN A 43 4.45 -11.68 16.54
N LEU A 44 5.20 -10.77 15.92
CA LEU A 44 6.42 -11.08 15.15
C LEU A 44 7.70 -11.07 16.00
N SER A 45 7.63 -10.59 17.25
CA SER A 45 8.80 -10.41 18.12
C SER A 45 9.32 -11.70 18.75
N SER A 46 8.52 -12.78 18.74
CA SER A 46 8.88 -14.05 19.38
C SER A 46 9.43 -15.05 18.37
N ASN A 47 10.64 -14.78 17.86
CA ASN A 47 11.44 -15.86 17.30
C ASN A 47 12.20 -16.54 18.45
N PRO A 48 12.10 -17.88 18.60
CA PRO A 48 12.94 -18.59 19.56
C PRO A 48 14.41 -18.37 19.21
N LYS A 49 15.24 -18.29 20.24
CA LYS A 49 16.69 -18.09 20.11
C LYS A 49 17.29 -19.12 19.15
N GLY A 50 18.09 -18.66 18.19
CA GLY A 50 18.76 -19.56 17.26
C GLY A 50 19.77 -20.48 17.98
N PRO A 51 20.02 -21.71 17.49
CA PRO A 51 20.93 -22.66 18.15
C PRO A 51 22.39 -22.18 18.21
N LEU A 52 22.76 -21.16 17.42
CA LEU A 52 24.10 -20.58 17.34
C LEU A 52 24.16 -19.14 17.87
N GLU A 53 23.06 -18.61 18.41
CA GLU A 53 22.95 -17.20 18.83
C GLU A 53 23.99 -16.85 19.91
N ASP A 54 24.20 -17.74 20.88
CA ASP A 54 25.16 -17.55 21.97
C ASP A 54 26.61 -17.50 21.47
N HIS A 55 27.01 -18.47 20.66
CA HIS A 55 28.33 -18.51 20.07
C HIS A 55 28.60 -17.30 19.14
N SER A 56 27.59 -16.87 18.40
CA SER A 56 27.68 -15.71 17.52
C SER A 56 27.85 -14.39 18.29
N ASN A 57 27.22 -14.25 19.46
CA ASN A 57 27.37 -13.08 20.33
C ASN A 57 28.72 -13.07 21.06
N GLU A 58 29.17 -14.23 21.52
CA GLU A 58 30.48 -14.40 22.18
C GLU A 58 31.66 -14.10 21.24
N THR A 59 31.57 -14.52 19.97
CA THR A 59 32.63 -14.27 18.98
C THR A 59 32.66 -12.81 18.51
N ARG A 60 31.50 -12.18 18.31
CA ARG A 60 31.41 -10.75 17.97
C ARG A 60 31.98 -9.86 19.07
N SER A 61 31.61 -10.10 20.31
CA SER A 61 32.10 -9.32 21.47
C SER A 61 33.61 -9.46 21.70
N LYS A 62 34.22 -10.58 21.30
CA LYS A 62 35.68 -10.78 21.33
C LYS A 62 36.43 -10.07 20.19
N THR A 63 35.73 -9.59 19.16
CA THR A 63 36.32 -8.93 17.99
C THR A 63 36.34 -7.40 18.12
N GLU A 64 35.62 -6.84 19.11
CA GLU A 64 35.55 -5.39 19.38
C GLU A 64 36.58 -4.88 20.41
N ASN A 65 37.56 -5.70 20.80
CA ASN A 65 38.72 -5.28 21.63
C ASN A 65 40.02 -5.27 20.83
#